data_AF-A0A8W8NHF3-F1
#
_entry.id   AF-A0A8W8NHF3-F1
#
_cell.length_a   1.000
_cell.length_b   1.000
_cell.length_c   1.000
_cell.angle_alpha   90.00
_cell.angle_beta   90.00
_cell.angle_gamma   90.00
#
_symmetry.space_group_name_H-M   'P 1'
#
loop_
_entity.id
_entity.type
_entity.pdbx_description
1 polymer ?
#
loop_
_entity_poly.entity_id
_entity_poly.type
_entity_poly.pdbx_seq_one_letter_code
_entity_poly.pdbx_strand_id
1 'polypeptide(L)'
;MVQYVKRQTSAQMVAKQHLKLHLRRIRNREYSRLRDMVPSIAKKDKISKVTVIEEAVKYIDELHRALFERLQSKAAAAADSKLVSDEHVKDFIHTLIPVDLFSKTNSANLTFEKSQRHPSYIMPKKQKGLGKPH
;
A
#
# COMPACT_ATOMS: atom_id res chain seq x y z
N MET A 1 8.24 44.84 -10.59
CA MET A 1 7.48 43.57 -10.70
C MET A 1 6.67 43.37 -9.42
N VAL A 2 5.35 43.57 -9.45
CA VAL A 2 4.48 43.30 -8.29
C VAL A 2 4.13 41.81 -8.33
N GLN A 3 4.66 41.03 -7.39
CA GLN A 3 4.30 39.61 -7.26
C GLN A 3 2.85 39.51 -6.77
N TYR A 4 1.96 39.05 -7.64
CA TYR A 4 0.56 38.82 -7.30
C TYR A 4 0.43 37.55 -6.46
N VAL A 5 0.51 37.69 -5.14
CA VAL A 5 0.27 36.57 -4.23
C VAL A 5 -1.24 36.31 -4.17
N LYS A 6 -1.69 35.30 -4.93
CA LYS A 6 -3.09 34.87 -4.98
C LYS A 6 -3.54 34.47 -3.57
N ARG A 7 -4.30 35.34 -2.89
CA ARG A 7 -4.85 35.05 -1.56
C ARG A 7 -5.80 33.85 -1.65
N GLN A 8 -5.55 32.84 -0.83
CA GLN A 8 -6.39 31.64 -0.78
C GLN A 8 -7.72 31.98 -0.13
N THR A 9 -8.81 31.52 -0.76
CA THR A 9 -10.16 31.71 -0.21
C THR A 9 -10.39 30.80 1.00
N SER A 10 -11.35 31.13 1.86
CA SER A 10 -11.74 30.29 3.00
C SER A 10 -12.09 28.86 2.58
N ALA A 11 -12.79 28.69 1.46
CA ALA A 11 -13.10 27.39 0.88
C ALA A 11 -11.83 26.60 0.48
N GLN A 12 -10.82 27.25 -0.10
CA GLN A 12 -9.54 26.61 -0.42
C GLN A 12 -8.78 26.19 0.84
N MET A 13 -8.81 27.00 1.89
CA MET A 13 -8.20 26.68 3.18
C MET A 13 -8.86 25.45 3.83
N VAL A 14 -10.20 25.40 3.81
CA VAL A 14 -10.96 24.25 4.31
C VAL A 14 -10.63 22.99 3.49
N ALA A 15 -10.64 23.07 2.16
CA ALA A 15 -10.30 21.93 1.31
C ALA A 15 -8.88 21.39 1.59
N LYS A 16 -7.89 22.28 1.76
CA LYS A 16 -6.53 21.90 2.16
C LYS A 16 -6.47 21.23 3.52
N GLN A 17 -7.25 21.72 4.48
CA GLN A 17 -7.32 21.12 5.82
C GLN A 17 -7.91 19.71 5.76
N HIS A 18 -8.97 19.49 4.99
CA HIS A 18 -9.55 18.17 4.78
C HIS A 18 -8.55 17.19 4.16
N LEU A 19 -7.81 17.63 3.13
CA LEU A 19 -6.75 16.82 2.51
C LEU A 19 -5.65 16.46 3.53
N LYS A 20 -5.17 17.43 4.31
CA LYS A 20 -4.16 17.21 5.35
C LYS A 20 -4.60 16.18 6.37
N LEU A 21 -5.86 16.28 6.84
CA LEU A 21 -6.43 15.32 7.78
C LEU A 21 -6.60 13.93 7.16
N HIS A 22 -7.03 13.85 5.90
CA HIS A 22 -7.17 12.59 5.18
C HIS A 22 -5.82 11.86 5.03
N LEU A 23 -4.78 12.58 4.58
CA LEU A 23 -3.43 12.02 4.46
C LEU A 23 -2.85 11.59 5.81
N ARG A 24 -3.15 12.34 6.88
CA ARG A 24 -2.76 11.95 8.25
C ARG A 24 -3.43 10.64 8.68
N ARG A 25 -4.72 10.45 8.38
CA ARG A 25 -5.45 9.21 8.69
C ARG A 25 -4.86 8.01 7.97
N ILE A 26 -4.59 8.15 6.67
CA ILE A 26 -3.95 7.08 5.87
C ILE A 26 -2.60 6.72 6.48
N ARG A 27 -1.74 7.72 6.73
CA ARG A 27 -0.42 7.49 7.31
C ARG A 27 -0.51 6.74 8.65
N ASN A 28 -1.42 7.16 9.53
CA ASN A 28 -1.61 6.50 10.82
C ASN A 28 -2.09 5.05 10.66
N ARG A 29 -3.01 4.79 9.73
CA ARG A 29 -3.49 3.44 9.43
C ARG A 29 -2.37 2.53 8.95
N GLU A 30 -1.54 3.00 8.02
CA GLU A 30 -0.42 2.22 7.50
C GLU A 30 0.65 1.97 8.57
N TYR A 31 0.90 2.94 9.46
CA TYR A 31 1.81 2.72 10.60
C TYR A 31 1.28 1.66 11.56
N SER A 32 -0.01 1.69 11.91
CA SER A 32 -0.63 0.65 12.75
C SER A 32 -0.53 -0.71 12.07
N ARG A 33 -0.89 -0.79 10.78
CA ARG A 33 -0.81 -2.03 10.02
C ARG A 33 0.60 -2.60 9.96
N LEU A 34 1.62 -1.76 9.73
CA LEU A 34 3.01 -2.20 9.73
C LEU A 34 3.42 -2.73 11.10
N ARG A 35 3.03 -2.06 12.19
CA ARG A 35 3.30 -2.53 13.56
C ARG A 35 2.67 -3.90 13.82
N ASP A 36 1.44 -4.13 13.35
CA ASP A 36 0.75 -5.41 13.54
C ASP A 36 1.41 -6.57 12.77
N MET A 37 2.04 -6.27 11.63
CA MET A 37 2.72 -7.28 10.79
C MET A 37 4.10 -7.69 11.31
N VAL A 38 4.76 -6.86 12.12
CA VAL A 38 6.13 -7.10 12.59
C VAL A 38 6.10 -7.74 13.99
N PRO A 39 6.46 -9.03 14.14
CA PRO A 39 6.26 -9.77 15.38
C PRO A 39 6.95 -9.18 16.61
N SER A 40 8.14 -8.60 16.44
CA SER A 40 8.95 -8.03 17.53
C SER A 40 8.33 -6.77 18.17
N ILE A 41 7.39 -6.12 17.49
CA ILE A 41 6.78 -4.85 17.92
C ILE A 41 5.25 -4.89 18.03
N ALA A 42 4.57 -5.92 17.52
CA ALA A 42 3.11 -6.04 17.54
C ALA A 42 2.53 -5.84 18.96
N LYS A 43 3.15 -6.45 19.99
CA LYS A 43 2.68 -6.41 21.38
C LYS A 43 3.12 -5.17 22.18
N LYS A 44 3.98 -4.30 21.64
CA LYS A 44 4.60 -3.20 22.39
C LYS A 44 3.77 -1.92 22.30
N ASP A 45 3.22 -1.45 23.41
CA ASP A 45 2.24 -0.35 23.45
C ASP A 45 2.77 0.98 22.90
N LYS A 46 3.93 1.44 23.38
CA LYS A 46 4.55 2.72 23.00
C LYS A 46 5.85 2.50 22.24
N ILE A 47 5.83 2.81 20.95
CA ILE A 47 6.99 2.70 20.05
C ILE A 47 7.10 3.92 19.15
N SER A 48 8.33 4.35 18.90
CA SER A 48 8.61 5.44 17.97
C SER A 48 8.42 5.00 16.52
N LYS A 49 8.04 5.92 15.63
CA LYS A 49 7.90 5.63 14.20
C LYS A 49 9.19 5.14 13.55
N VAL A 50 10.34 5.64 14.00
CA VAL A 50 11.66 5.24 13.49
C VAL A 50 11.90 3.76 13.83
N THR A 51 11.65 3.39 15.08
CA THR A 51 11.79 2.01 15.56
C THR A 51 10.85 1.05 14.83
N VAL A 52 9.62 1.46 14.47
CA VAL A 52 8.73 0.62 13.62
C VAL A 52 9.41 0.28 12.30
N ILE A 53 10.05 1.26 11.66
CA ILE A 53 10.70 1.07 10.36
C ILE A 53 11.95 0.21 10.50
N GLU A 54 12.79 0.47 11.50
CA GLU A 54 14.00 -0.33 11.76
C GLU A 54 13.67 -1.80 12.00
N GLU A 55 12.67 -2.08 12.83
CA GLU A 55 12.25 -3.45 13.12
C GLU A 55 11.59 -4.12 11.91
N ALA A 56 10.88 -3.37 11.08
CA ALA A 56 10.35 -3.89 9.83
C ALA A 56 11.46 -4.30 8.84
N VAL A 57 12.53 -3.51 8.74
CA VAL A 57 13.70 -3.85 7.89
C VAL A 57 14.35 -5.13 8.38
N LYS A 58 14.60 -5.26 9.69
CA LYS A 58 15.14 -6.50 10.28
C LYS A 58 14.27 -7.71 9.97
N TYR A 59 12.95 -7.56 10.11
CA TYR A 59 12.03 -8.66 9.85
C TYR A 59 12.03 -9.08 8.37
N ILE A 60 12.15 -8.13 7.43
CA ILE A 60 12.34 -8.45 6.01
C ILE A 60 13.63 -9.26 5.81
N ASP A 61 14.74 -8.84 6.42
CA ASP A 61 16.01 -9.55 6.30
C ASP A 61 15.96 -10.96 6.89
N GLU A 62 15.29 -11.15 8.03
CA GLU A 62 15.06 -12.46 8.64
C GLU A 62 14.25 -13.37 7.72
N LEU A 63 13.15 -12.86 7.14
CA LEU A 63 12.34 -13.61 6.18
C LEU A 63 13.12 -13.96 4.92
N HIS A 64 13.94 -13.04 4.41
CA HIS A 64 14.81 -13.31 3.26
C HIS A 64 15.82 -14.41 3.58
N ARG A 65 16.50 -14.36 4.73
CA ARG A 65 17.45 -15.40 5.16
C ARG A 65 16.77 -16.75 5.29
N ALA A 66 15.63 -16.81 5.98
CA ALA A 66 14.86 -18.04 6.15
C ALA A 66 14.39 -18.63 4.82
N LEU A 67 14.04 -17.78 3.85
CA LEU A 67 13.70 -18.22 2.50
C LEU A 67 14.94 -18.80 1.79
N PHE A 68 16.07 -18.09 1.79
CA PHE A 68 17.31 -18.55 1.17
C PHE A 68 17.80 -19.88 1.76
N GLU A 69 17.75 -20.05 3.07
CA GLU A 69 18.12 -21.31 3.74
C GLU A 69 17.23 -22.46 3.26
N ARG A 70 15.91 -22.26 3.20
CA ARG A 70 14.98 -23.29 2.69
C ARG A 70 15.26 -23.64 1.23
N LEU A 71 15.58 -22.66 0.40
CA LEU A 71 15.96 -22.89 -1.00
C LEU A 71 17.24 -23.72 -1.09
N GLN A 72 18.27 -23.38 -0.31
CA GLN A 72 19.54 -24.10 -0.31
C GLN A 72 19.39 -25.52 0.23
N SER A 73 18.67 -25.73 1.34
CA SER A 73 18.45 -27.07 1.90
C SER A 73 17.70 -27.97 0.91
N LYS A 74 16.72 -27.44 0.18
CA LYS A 74 15.94 -28.22 -0.80
C LYS A 74 16.69 -28.41 -2.12
N ALA A 75 17.52 -27.45 -2.54
CA ALA A 75 18.44 -27.61 -3.67
C ALA A 75 19.54 -28.63 -3.37
N ALA A 76 20.07 -28.68 -2.15
CA ALA A 76 21.00 -29.71 -1.72
C ALA A 76 20.34 -31.10 -1.72
N ALA A 77 19.09 -31.20 -1.28
CA ALA A 77 18.32 -32.45 -1.36
C ALA A 77 17.99 -32.87 -2.81
N ALA A 78 17.87 -31.91 -3.74
CA ALA A 78 17.62 -32.17 -5.16
C ALA A 78 18.92 -32.41 -5.97
N ALA A 79 20.08 -31.97 -5.49
CA ALA A 79 21.36 -32.18 -6.15
C ALA A 79 21.84 -33.64 -6.12
N ASP A 80 21.31 -34.45 -5.19
CA ASP A 80 21.46 -35.92 -5.23
C ASP A 80 20.65 -36.57 -6.37
N SER A 81 19.69 -35.86 -6.97
CA SER A 81 18.98 -36.27 -8.19
C SER A 81 19.47 -35.45 -9.40
N LYS A 82 20.47 -35.99 -10.06
CA LYS A 82 21.03 -35.51 -11.33
C LYS A 82 19.89 -35.19 -12.34
N LEU A 83 19.90 -33.97 -12.89
CA LEU A 83 19.08 -33.39 -13.97
C LEU A 83 17.91 -32.49 -13.54
N VAL A 84 18.21 -31.22 -13.25
CA VAL A 84 17.19 -30.16 -13.11
C VAL A 84 16.75 -29.71 -14.52
N SER A 85 15.59 -30.15 -14.99
CA SER A 85 14.94 -29.58 -16.20
C SER A 85 14.14 -28.32 -15.84
N ASP A 86 13.81 -27.49 -16.83
CA ASP A 86 13.02 -26.26 -16.64
C ASP A 86 11.64 -26.51 -16.03
N GLU A 87 11.02 -27.68 -16.23
CA GLU A 87 9.79 -28.08 -15.52
C GLU A 87 9.99 -28.17 -14.01
N HIS A 88 11.13 -28.72 -13.56
CA HIS A 88 11.42 -28.86 -12.13
C HIS A 88 11.60 -27.51 -11.44
N VAL A 89 12.05 -26.48 -12.17
CA VAL A 89 12.17 -25.12 -11.64
C VAL A 89 10.77 -24.51 -11.40
N LYS A 90 9.82 -24.74 -12.30
CA LYS A 90 8.43 -24.28 -12.13
C LYS A 90 7.75 -24.97 -10.95
N ASP A 91 7.87 -26.29 -10.86
CA ASP A 91 7.30 -27.06 -9.75
C ASP A 91 7.98 -26.72 -8.42
N PHE A 92 9.28 -26.43 -8.45
CA PHE A 92 10.00 -25.91 -7.29
C PHE A 92 9.42 -24.56 -6.83
N ILE A 93 9.24 -23.59 -7.72
CA ILE A 93 8.64 -22.29 -7.37
C ILE A 93 7.20 -22.45 -6.86
N HIS A 94 6.37 -23.29 -7.49
CA HIS A 94 4.99 -23.54 -7.06
C HIS A 94 4.87 -24.29 -5.72
N THR A 95 5.85 -25.15 -5.38
CA THR A 95 5.90 -25.79 -4.05
C THR A 95 6.46 -24.88 -2.97
N LEU A 96 7.24 -23.85 -3.35
CA LEU A 96 7.86 -22.92 -2.41
C LEU A 96 6.96 -21.74 -2.05
N ILE A 97 6.15 -21.28 -3.00
CA ILE A 97 5.21 -20.19 -2.79
C ILE A 97 3.80 -20.74 -2.95
N PRO A 98 3.01 -20.87 -1.86
CA PRO A 98 1.63 -21.29 -1.96
C PRO A 98 0.91 -20.40 -2.97
N VAL A 99 0.29 -21.00 -3.99
CA VAL A 99 -0.44 -20.28 -5.04
C VAL A 99 -1.48 -19.32 -4.45
N ASP A 100 -2.04 -19.67 -3.29
CA ASP A 100 -3.02 -18.88 -2.55
C ASP A 100 -2.45 -17.61 -1.89
N LEU A 101 -1.13 -17.48 -1.77
CA LEU A 101 -0.48 -16.30 -1.20
C LEU A 101 -0.69 -15.07 -2.09
N PHE A 102 -0.72 -15.24 -3.41
CA PHE A 102 -0.97 -14.16 -4.38
C PHE A 102 -2.46 -13.88 -4.60
N SER A 103 -3.34 -14.84 -4.34
CA SER A 103 -4.79 -14.68 -4.51
C SER A 103 -5.44 -13.79 -3.44
N LYS A 104 -4.85 -13.71 -2.25
CA LYS A 104 -5.44 -12.99 -1.09
C LYS A 104 -5.17 -11.49 -1.04
N THR A 105 -4.22 -10.96 -1.81
CA THR A 105 -3.81 -9.55 -1.69
C THR A 105 -4.67 -8.59 -2.53
N ASN A 106 -5.51 -9.09 -3.44
CA ASN A 106 -6.26 -8.26 -4.39
C ASN A 106 -7.72 -7.96 -4.01
N SER A 107 -8.38 -8.74 -3.14
CA SER A 107 -9.82 -8.58 -2.90
C SER A 107 -10.20 -7.39 -2.02
N ALA A 108 -9.30 -6.89 -1.17
CA ALA A 108 -9.60 -5.78 -0.25
C ALA A 108 -9.31 -4.38 -0.82
N ASN A 109 -8.57 -4.26 -1.92
CA ASN A 109 -8.13 -2.97 -2.47
C ASN A 109 -8.98 -2.47 -3.65
N LEU A 110 -9.77 -3.33 -4.31
CA LEU A 110 -10.56 -2.98 -5.50
C LEU A 110 -11.88 -2.24 -5.21
N THR A 111 -12.35 -2.20 -3.98
CA THR A 111 -13.63 -1.55 -3.61
C THR A 111 -13.49 -0.09 -3.15
N PHE A 112 -12.28 0.40 -2.87
CA PHE A 112 -12.12 1.75 -2.31
C PHE A 112 -12.11 2.87 -3.36
N GLU A 113 -11.66 2.61 -4.60
CA GLU A 113 -11.53 3.68 -5.61
C GLU A 113 -12.84 4.05 -6.31
N LYS A 114 -13.83 3.15 -6.41
CA LYS A 114 -15.06 3.40 -7.18
C LYS A 114 -16.06 4.37 -6.53
N SER A 115 -15.82 4.83 -5.29
CA SER A 115 -16.65 5.85 -4.63
C SER A 115 -15.94 7.20 -4.54
N GLN A 116 -15.22 7.61 -5.58
CA GLN A 116 -14.94 9.03 -5.83
C GLN A 116 -16.23 9.71 -6.32
N ARG A 117 -17.27 9.77 -5.48
CA ARG A 117 -18.33 10.76 -5.70
C ARG A 117 -17.69 12.12 -5.48
N HIS A 118 -17.35 12.81 -6.56
CA HIS A 118 -16.85 14.18 -6.49
C HIS A 118 -17.82 15.01 -5.63
N PRO A 119 -17.32 15.78 -4.65
CA PRO A 119 -18.16 16.67 -3.86
C PRO A 119 -19.01 17.55 -4.78
N SER A 120 -20.28 17.77 -4.42
CA SER A 120 -21.29 18.43 -5.27
C SER A 120 -20.88 19.84 -5.75
N TYR A 121 -19.92 20.47 -5.09
CA TYR A 121 -19.36 21.77 -5.43
C TYR A 121 -18.34 21.75 -6.59
N ILE A 122 -17.90 20.57 -7.06
CA ILE A 122 -16.96 20.43 -8.20
C ILE A 122 -17.70 20.40 -9.54
N MET A 123 -19.02 20.20 -9.55
CA MET A 123 -19.80 20.18 -10.80
C MET A 123 -19.93 21.59 -11.38
N PRO A 124 -19.57 21.84 -12.66
CA PRO A 124 -19.85 23.11 -13.30
C PRO A 124 -21.36 23.29 -13.41
N LYS A 125 -21.88 24.42 -12.90
CA LYS A 125 -23.28 24.82 -13.11
C LYS A 125 -23.53 24.89 -14.62
N LYS A 126 -24.36 23.99 -15.15
CA LYS A 126 -24.97 24.19 -16.48
C LYS A 126 -25.69 25.54 -16.45
N GLN A 127 -25.19 26.51 -17.22
CA GLN A 127 -25.95 27.71 -17.53
C GLN A 127 -27.27 27.28 -18.15
N LYS A 128 -28.38 27.57 -17.47
CA LYS A 128 -29.71 27.50 -18.08
C LYS A 128 -29.72 28.54 -19.20
N GLY A 129 -29.87 28.07 -20.43
CA GLY A 129 -30.03 28.93 -21.59
C GLY A 129 -31.13 29.95 -21.34
N LEU A 130 -30.79 31.22 -21.54
CA LEU A 130 -31.75 32.31 -21.62
C LEU A 130 -32.76 31.98 -22.71
N GLY A 131 -34.04 31.95 -22.34
CA GLY A 131 -35.14 31.95 -23.29
C GLY A 131 -35.01 33.16 -24.22
N LYS A 132 -35.28 32.92 -25.50
CA LYS A 132 -35.30 33.93 -26.57
C LYS A 132 -36.27 35.07 -26.23
N PRO A 133 -35.99 36.32 -26.61
CA PRO A 133 -37.00 37.35 -26.65
C PRO A 133 -37.92 37.16 -27.87
N HIS A 134 -39.11 37.76 -27.73
CA HIS A 134 -40.29 37.78 -28.60
C HIS A 134 -40.07 37.74 -30.11
#